data_AF-A0A535JCX3-F1
#
_entry.id   AF-A0A535JCX3-F1
#
_cell.length_a   1.000
_cell.length_b   1.000
_cell.length_c   1.000
_cell.angle_alpha   90.00
_cell.angle_beta   90.00
_cell.angle_gamma   90.00
#
_symmetry.space_group_name_H-M   'P 1'
#
loop_
_entity.id
_entity.type
_entity.pdbx_description
1 polymer ?
#
loop_
_entity_poly.entity_id
_entity_poly.type
_entity_poly.pdbx_seq_one_letter_code
_entity_poly.pdbx_strand_id
1 'polypeptide(L)'
;MTHWRSAVAAMLLLSSCSNPSSTGRTSSPSPNATPTVAAQTPVARQLLPPARSLPVVALCSQPLATDQNGNAAPVLCTDGALNVLAWKVYAPISPRVLSAGPAASLDSVRTALRRDVNVGHASTTQERSAYELAAAYYGWNFSTDPTASP
;
A
#
# COMPACT_ATOMS: atom_id res chain seq x y z
N MET A 1 -5.11 -10.58 -54.17
CA MET A 1 -5.89 -9.33 -54.01
C MET A 1 -4.91 -8.19 -53.75
N THR A 2 -4.65 -7.45 -54.82
CA THR A 2 -4.34 -6.02 -54.97
C THR A 2 -3.76 -5.22 -53.79
N HIS A 3 -2.59 -4.63 -54.04
CA HIS A 3 -1.94 -3.56 -53.27
C HIS A 3 -2.74 -2.23 -53.30
N TRP A 4 -2.60 -1.38 -52.26
CA TRP A 4 -2.71 0.07 -52.40
C TRP A 4 -1.66 0.79 -51.54
N ARG A 5 -1.01 1.76 -52.18
CA ARG A 5 0.13 2.60 -51.78
C ARG A 5 -0.30 3.94 -51.16
N SER A 6 0.64 4.53 -50.39
CA SER A 6 1.01 5.98 -50.37
C SER A 6 0.12 7.00 -49.63
N ALA A 7 0.59 8.17 -49.13
CA ALA A 7 1.90 8.73 -48.73
C ALA A 7 1.73 10.21 -48.25
N VAL A 8 2.74 10.72 -47.53
CA VAL A 8 3.26 12.13 -47.39
C VAL A 8 2.42 13.25 -46.71
N ALA A 9 3.03 13.93 -45.72
CA ALA A 9 3.18 15.40 -45.69
C ALA A 9 4.26 15.83 -44.66
N ALA A 10 5.30 16.52 -45.16
CA ALA A 10 6.32 17.22 -44.39
C ALA A 10 6.04 18.73 -44.44
N MET A 11 6.33 19.47 -43.36
CA MET A 11 6.52 20.93 -43.39
C MET A 11 7.60 21.37 -42.39
N LEU A 12 8.32 22.42 -42.78
CA LEU A 12 9.67 22.81 -42.37
C LEU A 12 9.66 24.33 -42.08
N LEU A 13 10.56 24.76 -41.17
CA LEU A 13 11.17 26.12 -41.03
C LEU A 13 10.33 27.22 -40.31
N LEU A 14 10.84 28.15 -39.49
CA LEU A 14 12.15 28.85 -39.37
C LEU A 14 12.34 29.55 -37.99
N SER A 15 13.62 29.79 -37.66
CA SER A 15 14.23 31.03 -37.13
C SER A 15 14.47 31.28 -35.63
N SER A 16 15.75 31.61 -35.39
CA SER A 16 16.52 31.90 -34.19
C SER A 16 16.38 33.34 -33.66
N CYS A 17 16.68 33.51 -32.36
CA CYS A 17 17.34 34.71 -31.81
C CYS A 17 18.36 34.26 -30.74
N SER A 18 19.59 34.77 -30.83
CA SER A 18 20.69 34.52 -29.89
C SER A 18 21.08 35.78 -29.09
N ASN A 19 21.55 35.55 -27.85
CA ASN A 19 22.45 36.36 -26.99
C ASN A 19 21.95 37.68 -26.35
N PRO A 20 22.54 38.18 -25.21
CA PRO A 20 23.83 37.81 -24.60
C PRO A 20 23.82 37.54 -23.06
N SER A 21 25.00 37.11 -22.61
CA SER A 21 25.43 36.80 -21.24
C SER A 21 25.06 37.83 -20.17
N SER A 22 24.59 37.34 -19.02
CA SER A 22 24.78 38.04 -17.74
C SER A 22 25.35 37.06 -16.72
N THR A 23 26.56 37.39 -16.26
CA THR A 23 27.35 36.68 -15.27
C THR A 23 26.71 36.86 -13.90
N GLY A 24 25.71 36.05 -13.58
CA GLY A 24 25.18 35.90 -12.24
C GLY A 24 25.63 34.57 -11.66
N ARG A 25 26.77 34.54 -10.95
CA ARG A 25 27.06 33.46 -10.01
C ARG A 25 26.06 33.56 -8.87
N THR A 26 24.94 32.87 -9.01
CA THR A 26 24.06 32.57 -7.88
C THR A 26 24.08 31.06 -7.75
N SER A 27 24.80 30.60 -6.73
CA SER A 27 24.78 29.21 -6.28
C SER A 27 23.34 28.83 -5.99
N SER A 28 22.70 28.16 -6.95
CA SER A 28 21.40 27.54 -6.73
C SER A 28 21.62 26.42 -5.72
N PRO A 29 20.97 26.43 -4.54
CA PRO A 29 21.00 25.27 -3.68
C PRO A 29 20.35 24.14 -4.48
N SER A 30 21.16 23.13 -4.80
CA SER A 30 20.70 21.85 -5.29
C SER A 30 19.49 21.44 -4.45
N PRO A 31 18.32 21.09 -5.02
CA PRO A 31 17.35 20.34 -4.26
C PRO A 31 18.03 19.01 -3.99
N ASN A 32 18.65 18.91 -2.82
CA ASN A 32 18.97 17.63 -2.24
C ASN A 32 17.61 16.94 -2.16
N ALA A 33 17.33 16.07 -3.13
CA ALA A 33 16.12 15.28 -3.17
C ALA A 33 16.22 14.30 -2.00
N THR A 34 15.94 14.82 -0.81
CA THR A 34 15.51 14.00 0.31
C THR A 34 14.36 13.18 -0.25
N PRO A 35 14.41 11.83 -0.21
CA PRO A 35 13.24 11.07 -0.60
C PRO A 35 12.08 11.62 0.23
N THR A 36 11.05 12.14 -0.45
CA THR A 36 9.81 12.57 0.20
C THR A 36 9.19 11.30 0.78
N VAL A 37 9.61 10.93 1.98
CA VAL A 37 8.93 9.93 2.79
C VAL A 37 7.49 10.42 2.86
N ALA A 38 6.56 9.61 2.36
CA ALA A 38 5.15 9.96 2.37
C ALA A 38 4.79 10.41 3.80
N ALA A 39 4.34 11.66 3.95
CA ALA A 39 4.07 12.22 5.25
C ALA A 39 3.01 11.36 5.94
N GLN A 40 3.40 10.68 7.02
CA GLN A 40 2.47 9.95 7.87
C GLN A 40 1.87 10.91 8.90
N THR A 41 0.60 10.72 9.24
CA THR A 41 -0.09 11.50 10.27
C THR A 41 -0.51 10.57 11.40
N PRO A 42 -0.16 10.87 12.66
CA PRO A 42 -0.65 10.11 13.80
C PRO A 42 -2.18 10.13 13.89
N VAL A 43 -2.77 9.00 14.28
CA VAL A 43 -4.22 8.85 14.46
C VAL A 43 -4.50 8.43 15.89
N ALA A 44 -5.49 9.04 16.52
CA ALA A 44 -5.92 8.65 17.86
C ALA A 44 -6.33 7.17 17.89
N ARG A 45 -5.95 6.46 18.96
CA ARG A 45 -6.29 5.06 19.15
C ARG A 45 -7.81 4.88 19.15
N GLN A 46 -8.31 4.01 18.27
CA GLN A 46 -9.75 3.77 18.11
C GLN A 46 -10.02 2.32 17.70
N LEU A 47 -11.26 1.87 17.92
CA LEU A 47 -11.73 0.59 17.40
C LEU A 47 -11.80 0.66 15.88
N LEU A 48 -11.29 -0.37 15.20
CA LEU A 48 -11.35 -0.46 13.74
C LEU A 48 -12.22 -1.67 13.35
N PRO A 49 -13.50 -1.48 12.97
CA PRO A 49 -14.33 -2.59 12.51
C PRO A 49 -13.65 -3.37 11.38
N PRO A 50 -13.75 -4.71 11.34
CA PRO A 50 -14.63 -5.56 12.15
C PRO A 50 -14.03 -6.02 13.50
N ALA A 51 -12.91 -5.45 13.94
CA ALA A 51 -12.35 -5.74 15.27
C ALA A 51 -13.32 -5.36 16.39
N ARG A 52 -13.22 -6.06 17.51
CA ARG A 52 -14.07 -5.87 18.70
C ARG A 52 -13.28 -5.42 19.94
N SER A 53 -11.98 -5.19 19.81
CA SER A 53 -11.09 -4.70 20.87
C SER A 53 -10.20 -3.58 20.32
N LEU A 54 -9.66 -2.72 21.17
CA LEU A 54 -8.71 -1.68 20.75
C LEU A 54 -7.39 -2.29 20.23
N PRO A 55 -6.70 -1.63 19.28
CA PRO A 55 -5.39 -2.08 18.77
C PRO A 55 -4.35 -2.04 19.87
N VAL A 56 -3.36 -2.93 19.93
CA VAL A 56 -2.25 -2.87 20.90
C VAL A 56 -1.15 -1.89 20.49
N VAL A 57 -1.14 -1.47 19.22
CA VAL A 57 -0.18 -0.52 18.64
C VAL A 57 -0.79 0.87 18.41
N ALA A 58 0.07 1.86 18.17
CA ALA A 58 -0.34 3.18 17.71
C ALA A 58 -0.98 3.10 16.31
N LEU A 59 -1.79 4.10 15.98
CA LEU A 59 -2.44 4.23 14.68
C LEU A 59 -1.86 5.44 13.94
N CYS A 60 -1.84 5.33 12.62
CA CYS A 60 -1.41 6.38 11.72
C CYS A 60 -2.24 6.34 10.43
N SER A 61 -2.13 7.40 9.62
CA SER A 61 -2.54 7.39 8.22
C SER A 61 -1.36 7.71 7.34
N GLN A 62 -1.09 6.87 6.34
CA GLN A 62 -0.10 7.11 5.30
C GLN A 62 -0.71 6.76 3.94
N PRO A 63 -0.47 7.54 2.87
CA PRO A 63 -0.99 7.25 1.54
C PRO A 63 -0.67 5.82 1.09
N LEU A 64 -1.64 5.18 0.43
CA LEU A 64 -1.50 3.84 -0.11
C LEU A 64 -1.12 3.87 -1.59
N ALA A 65 -0.33 2.89 -2.01
CA ALA A 65 -0.16 2.48 -3.39
C ALA A 65 -0.79 1.11 -3.58
N THR A 66 -1.51 0.93 -4.69
CA THR A 66 -2.12 -0.35 -5.06
C THR A 66 -1.37 -0.96 -6.23
N ASP A 67 -1.01 -2.23 -6.13
CA ASP A 67 -0.34 -2.96 -7.22
C ASP A 67 -1.34 -3.48 -8.27
N GLN A 68 -0.81 -4.13 -9.32
CA GLN A 68 -1.62 -4.71 -10.41
C GLN A 68 -2.57 -5.83 -9.93
N ASN A 69 -2.33 -6.40 -8.76
CA ASN A 69 -3.14 -7.47 -8.16
C ASN A 69 -4.17 -6.91 -7.18
N GLY A 70 -4.29 -5.58 -7.05
CA GLY A 70 -5.20 -4.95 -6.10
C GLY A 70 -4.73 -5.02 -4.65
N ASN A 71 -3.45 -5.31 -4.39
CA ASN A 71 -2.88 -5.27 -3.05
C ASN A 71 -2.47 -3.84 -2.70
N ALA A 72 -2.84 -3.35 -1.52
CA ALA A 72 -2.58 -1.99 -1.07
C ALA A 72 -1.50 -1.95 0.01
N ALA A 73 -0.48 -1.12 -0.20
CA ALA A 73 0.65 -0.95 0.70
C ALA A 73 0.92 0.54 0.96
N PRO A 74 1.51 0.91 2.11
CA PRO A 74 1.97 0.02 3.16
C PRO A 74 0.92 -0.23 4.24
N VAL A 75 0.93 -1.44 4.81
CA VAL A 75 0.03 -1.87 5.90
C VAL A 75 0.43 -1.29 7.25
N LEU A 76 1.72 -1.04 7.45
CA LEU A 76 2.27 -0.28 8.58
C LEU A 76 2.86 1.02 8.07
N CYS A 77 2.79 2.07 8.88
CA CYS A 77 3.49 3.31 8.60
C CYS A 77 4.99 3.17 8.85
N THR A 78 5.76 4.18 8.45
CA THR A 78 7.22 4.18 8.52
C THR A 78 7.75 4.02 9.95
N ASP A 79 6.98 4.46 10.96
CA ASP A 79 7.27 4.30 12.39
C ASP A 79 6.79 2.96 13.00
N GLY A 80 6.21 2.08 12.19
CA GLY A 80 5.62 0.81 12.64
C GLY A 80 4.21 0.94 13.22
N ALA A 81 3.60 2.14 13.25
CA ALA A 81 2.19 2.28 13.61
C ALA A 81 1.29 1.63 12.53
N LEU A 82 0.10 1.20 12.92
CA LEU A 82 -0.83 0.55 11.98
C LEU A 82 -1.51 1.59 11.08
N ASN A 83 -1.42 1.38 9.76
CA ASN A 83 -2.01 2.30 8.79
C ASN A 83 -3.53 2.09 8.68
N VAL A 84 -4.31 3.03 9.21
CA VAL A 84 -5.77 2.94 9.23
C VAL A 84 -6.39 2.97 7.84
N LEU A 85 -5.69 3.50 6.83
CA LEU A 85 -6.16 3.45 5.44
C LEU A 85 -6.06 2.03 4.90
N ALA A 86 -4.97 1.32 5.17
CA ALA A 86 -4.82 -0.08 4.79
C ALA A 86 -5.88 -0.94 5.48
N TRP A 87 -6.12 -0.73 6.77
CA TRP A 87 -7.22 -1.43 7.49
C TRP A 87 -8.56 -1.28 6.78
N LYS A 88 -8.93 -0.06 6.35
CA LYS A 88 -10.19 0.20 5.64
C LYS A 88 -10.27 -0.54 4.30
N VAL A 89 -9.17 -0.71 3.59
CA VAL A 89 -9.11 -1.47 2.33
C VAL A 89 -9.34 -2.95 2.58
N TYR A 90 -8.68 -3.53 3.59
CA TYR A 90 -8.75 -4.97 3.83
C TYR A 90 -9.96 -5.41 4.67
N ALA A 91 -10.58 -4.52 5.44
CA ALA A 91 -11.79 -4.83 6.24
C ALA A 91 -12.91 -5.55 5.45
N PRO A 92 -13.28 -5.12 4.23
CA PRO A 92 -14.26 -5.85 3.42
C PRO A 92 -13.70 -7.06 2.66
N ILE A 93 -12.38 -7.15 2.47
CA ILE A 93 -11.70 -8.20 1.68
C ILE A 93 -11.43 -9.44 2.55
N SER A 94 -10.92 -9.22 3.75
CA SER A 94 -10.42 -10.23 4.68
C SER A 94 -11.07 -10.10 6.06
N PRO A 95 -12.42 -10.10 6.13
CA PRO A 95 -13.13 -9.77 7.37
C PRO A 95 -12.89 -10.80 8.48
N ARG A 96 -12.58 -12.06 8.15
CA ARG A 96 -12.45 -13.12 9.18
C ARG A 96 -11.17 -12.97 9.98
N VAL A 97 -10.03 -12.71 9.32
CA VAL A 97 -8.77 -12.50 10.05
C VAL A 97 -8.81 -11.19 10.84
N LEU A 98 -9.38 -10.13 10.26
CA LEU A 98 -9.48 -8.83 10.92
C LEU A 98 -10.47 -8.81 12.10
N SER A 99 -11.37 -9.79 12.21
CA SER A 99 -12.32 -9.95 13.32
C SER A 99 -11.93 -11.03 14.33
N ALA A 100 -10.80 -11.72 14.16
CA ALA A 100 -10.45 -12.89 14.97
C ALA A 100 -10.16 -12.56 16.45
N GLY A 101 -9.64 -11.36 16.74
CA GLY A 101 -9.43 -10.88 18.10
C GLY A 101 -8.11 -11.31 18.76
N PRO A 102 -7.74 -10.71 19.90
CA PRO A 102 -6.42 -10.90 20.51
C PRO A 102 -6.15 -12.32 21.01
N ALA A 103 -7.19 -13.08 21.35
CA ALA A 103 -7.07 -14.46 21.82
C ALA A 103 -7.09 -15.52 20.71
N ALA A 104 -7.01 -15.12 19.44
CA ALA A 104 -7.04 -16.06 18.31
C ALA A 104 -5.84 -17.03 18.36
N SER A 105 -6.13 -18.31 18.19
CA SER A 105 -5.10 -19.36 18.06
C SER A 105 -4.54 -19.40 16.64
N LEU A 106 -3.32 -19.92 16.48
CA LEU A 106 -2.69 -20.14 15.17
C LEU A 106 -3.63 -20.87 14.19
N ASP A 107 -4.28 -21.95 14.62
CA ASP A 107 -5.18 -22.72 13.76
C ASP A 107 -6.47 -21.97 13.39
N SER A 108 -6.99 -21.15 14.30
CA SER A 108 -8.15 -20.29 14.00
C SER A 108 -7.80 -19.22 12.98
N VAL A 109 -6.63 -18.59 13.08
CA VAL A 109 -6.12 -17.60 12.12
C VAL A 109 -5.90 -18.28 10.76
N ARG A 110 -5.19 -19.42 10.71
CA ARG A 110 -4.98 -20.18 9.47
C ARG A 110 -6.30 -20.60 8.80
N THR A 111 -7.31 -20.91 9.59
CA THR A 111 -8.65 -21.25 9.08
C THR A 111 -9.37 -20.02 8.52
N ALA A 112 -9.25 -18.86 9.18
CA ALA A 112 -9.81 -17.60 8.71
C ALA A 112 -9.20 -17.20 7.35
N LEU A 113 -7.86 -17.18 7.26
CA LEU A 113 -7.13 -16.86 6.03
C LEU A 113 -7.56 -17.76 4.85
N ARG A 114 -7.61 -19.08 5.06
CA ARG A 114 -8.02 -20.02 4.01
C ARG A 114 -9.46 -19.85 3.58
N ARG A 115 -10.36 -19.50 4.51
CA ARG A 115 -11.79 -19.35 4.16
C ARG A 115 -11.99 -18.16 3.23
N ASP A 116 -11.38 -17.02 3.51
CA ASP A 116 -11.56 -15.81 2.69
C ASP A 116 -10.98 -15.97 1.27
N VAL A 117 -9.88 -16.73 1.11
CA VAL A 117 -9.38 -17.15 -0.22
C VAL A 117 -10.32 -18.13 -0.92
N ASN A 118 -10.78 -19.18 -0.23
CA ASN A 118 -11.57 -20.25 -0.85
C ASN A 118 -12.94 -19.79 -1.35
N VAL A 119 -13.52 -18.76 -0.74
CA VAL A 119 -14.78 -18.17 -1.21
C VAL A 119 -14.57 -17.11 -2.30
N GLY A 120 -13.32 -16.89 -2.75
CA GLY A 120 -12.98 -15.93 -3.80
C GLY A 120 -13.05 -14.47 -3.38
N HIS A 121 -13.05 -14.19 -2.07
CA HIS A 121 -13.15 -12.83 -1.53
C HIS A 121 -11.80 -12.10 -1.48
N ALA A 122 -10.69 -12.84 -1.37
CA ALA A 122 -9.34 -12.29 -1.31
C ALA A 122 -8.34 -13.14 -2.11
N SER A 123 -7.34 -12.49 -2.71
CA SER A 123 -6.13 -13.18 -3.18
C SER A 123 -5.22 -13.55 -2.00
N THR A 124 -4.33 -14.53 -2.19
CA THR A 124 -3.34 -14.92 -1.15
C THR A 124 -2.48 -13.73 -0.71
N THR A 125 -2.12 -12.83 -1.63
CA THR A 125 -1.33 -11.63 -1.30
C THR A 125 -2.12 -10.66 -0.44
N GLN A 126 -3.41 -10.45 -0.74
CA GLN A 126 -4.28 -9.60 0.06
C GLN A 126 -4.50 -10.17 1.47
N GLU A 127 -4.68 -11.49 1.60
CA GLU A 127 -4.77 -12.14 2.92
C GLU A 127 -3.49 -12.02 3.74
N ARG A 128 -2.31 -12.11 3.11
CA ARG A 128 -1.05 -11.90 3.82
C ARG A 128 -0.95 -10.47 4.37
N SER A 129 -1.32 -9.47 3.57
CA SER A 129 -1.37 -8.07 4.01
C SER A 129 -2.39 -7.85 5.13
N ALA A 130 -3.56 -8.48 5.04
CA ALA A 130 -4.58 -8.45 6.10
C ALA A 130 -4.12 -9.14 7.38
N TYR A 131 -3.38 -10.25 7.27
CA TYR A 131 -2.73 -10.90 8.42
C TYR A 131 -1.71 -9.99 9.08
N GLU A 132 -0.86 -9.31 8.32
CA GLU A 132 0.15 -8.39 8.88
C GLU A 132 -0.53 -7.25 9.67
N LEU A 133 -1.62 -6.67 9.12
CA LEU A 133 -2.47 -5.72 9.84
C LEU A 133 -3.04 -6.31 11.13
N ALA A 134 -3.66 -7.49 11.05
CA ALA A 134 -4.29 -8.12 12.21
C ALA A 134 -3.26 -8.49 13.29
N ALA A 135 -2.11 -9.02 12.90
CA ALA A 135 -1.03 -9.39 13.81
C ALA A 135 -0.50 -8.17 14.56
N ALA A 136 -0.26 -7.05 13.86
CA ALA A 136 0.12 -5.79 14.50
C ALA A 136 -1.00 -5.24 15.40
N TYR A 137 -2.25 -5.26 14.92
CA TYR A 137 -3.41 -4.77 15.67
C TYR A 137 -3.62 -5.52 16.98
N TYR A 138 -3.52 -6.84 16.95
CA TYR A 138 -3.83 -7.71 18.08
C TYR A 138 -2.60 -8.12 18.91
N GLY A 139 -1.39 -7.83 18.42
CA GLY A 139 -0.14 -8.22 19.07
C GLY A 139 0.15 -9.72 18.96
N TRP A 140 -0.31 -10.36 17.90
CA TRP A 140 -0.04 -11.78 17.70
C TRP A 140 1.44 -12.01 17.39
N ASN A 141 1.99 -13.06 18.02
CA ASN A 141 3.35 -13.52 17.76
C ASN A 141 3.34 -15.06 17.82
N PHE A 142 3.00 -15.69 16.69
CA PHE A 142 2.97 -17.14 16.59
C PHE A 142 4.37 -17.68 16.26
N SER A 143 4.71 -18.86 16.79
CA SER A 143 5.98 -19.54 16.50
C SER A 143 6.11 -20.05 15.05
N THR A 144 5.03 -19.99 14.28
CA THR A 144 4.96 -20.44 12.89
C THR A 144 4.11 -19.46 12.10
N ASP A 145 4.50 -19.18 10.86
CA ASP A 145 3.75 -18.30 9.96
C ASP A 145 2.38 -18.94 9.61
N PRO A 146 1.25 -18.34 9.98
CA PRO A 146 -0.08 -18.84 9.60
C PRO A 146 -0.40 -18.63 8.11
N THR A 147 0.35 -17.79 7.41
CA THR A 147 0.22 -17.56 5.96
C THR A 147 1.03 -18.54 5.13
N ALA A 148 1.93 -19.30 5.76
CA ALA A 148 2.59 -20.42 5.12
C ALA A 148 1.54 -21.51 4.81
N SER A 149 1.46 -21.89 3.54
CA SER A 149 0.66 -23.05 3.15
C SER A 149 1.27 -24.31 3.78
N PRO A 150 0.46 -25.27 4.27
CA PRO A 150 0.87 -26.65 4.12
C PRO A 150 0.91 -27.03 2.63
#